data_AF-A0A519BST5-F1
#
_entry.id   AF-A0A519BST5-F1
#
_cell.length_a   1.000
_cell.length_b   1.000
_cell.length_c   1.000
_cell.angle_alpha   90.00
_cell.angle_beta   90.00
_cell.angle_gamma   90.00
#
_symmetry.space_group_name_H-M   'P 1'
#
loop_
_entity.id
_entity.type
_entity.pdbx_description
1 polymer ?
#
loop_
_entity_poly.entity_id
_entity_poly.type
_entity_poly.pdbx_seq_one_letter_code
_entity_poly.pdbx_strand_id
1 'polypeptide(L)'
;MVKKIILVLCFMILFSLGSFIYPASSQASSVCCEKTLSGTYCQNVPANECNNDYDTQPTNCDSTSFCETGICFDSTEGTCLDNVAKVSCEENGGAWLDEENPSQCN
;
A
#
# COMPACT_ATOMS: atom_id res chain seq x y z
N MET A 1 32.73 -47.43 -24.00
CA MET A 1 32.44 -46.49 -22.88
C MET A 1 32.27 -45.04 -23.34
N VAL A 2 33.08 -44.56 -24.29
CA VAL A 2 33.04 -43.19 -24.83
C VAL A 2 31.67 -42.75 -25.39
N LYS A 3 30.95 -43.66 -26.06
CA LYS A 3 29.61 -43.40 -26.63
C LYS A 3 28.53 -43.08 -25.58
N LYS A 4 28.67 -43.63 -24.36
CA LYS A 4 27.77 -43.34 -23.22
C LYS A 4 28.09 -41.99 -22.59
N ILE A 5 29.36 -41.62 -22.54
CA ILE A 5 29.84 -40.33 -22.02
C ILE A 5 29.35 -39.18 -22.91
N ILE A 6 29.43 -39.34 -24.24
CA ILE A 6 28.93 -38.34 -25.21
C ILE A 6 27.41 -38.13 -25.06
N LEU A 7 26.65 -39.19 -24.82
CA LEU A 7 25.20 -39.12 -24.68
C LEU A 7 24.77 -38.38 -23.39
N VAL A 8 25.50 -38.59 -22.29
CA VAL A 8 25.29 -37.89 -21.02
C VAL A 8 25.66 -36.40 -21.12
N LEU A 9 26.75 -36.07 -21.81
CA LEU A 9 27.16 -34.68 -22.03
C LEU A 9 26.15 -33.89 -22.88
N CYS A 10 25.60 -34.50 -23.94
CA CYS A 10 24.55 -33.87 -24.74
C CYS A 10 23.27 -33.60 -23.93
N PHE A 11 22.91 -34.49 -23.01
CA PHE A 11 21.71 -34.33 -22.18
C PHE A 11 21.86 -33.19 -21.15
N MET A 12 23.05 -33.02 -20.56
CA MET A 12 23.34 -31.88 -19.67
C MET A 12 23.28 -30.53 -20.40
N ILE A 13 23.81 -30.46 -21.63
CA ILE A 13 23.81 -29.22 -22.43
C ILE A 13 22.37 -28.82 -22.77
N LEU A 14 21.53 -29.78 -23.16
CA LEU A 14 20.12 -29.54 -23.44
C LEU A 14 19.32 -29.08 -22.21
N PHE A 15 19.67 -29.59 -21.01
CA PHE A 15 19.03 -29.17 -19.76
C PHE A 15 19.42 -27.74 -19.34
N SER A 16 20.65 -27.31 -19.64
CA SER A 16 21.13 -25.95 -19.33
C SER A 16 20.55 -24.85 -20.23
N LEU A 17 20.04 -25.20 -21.42
CA LEU A 17 19.41 -24.25 -22.35
C LEU A 17 17.93 -23.98 -22.02
N GLY A 18 17.36 -24.71 -21.05
CA GLY A 18 15.96 -24.60 -20.63
C GLY A 18 15.72 -23.58 -19.51
N SER A 19 16.66 -22.68 -19.22
CA SER A 19 16.45 -21.61 -18.24
C SER A 19 15.41 -20.61 -18.78
N PHE A 20 14.17 -20.78 -18.36
CA PHE A 20 13.08 -19.84 -18.60
C PHE A 20 13.45 -18.46 -18.02
N ILE A 21 13.58 -17.46 -18.89
CA ILE A 21 13.67 -16.06 -18.47
C ILE A 21 12.25 -15.65 -18.07
N TYR A 22 11.97 -15.63 -16.77
CA TYR A 22 10.76 -15.00 -16.25
C TYR A 22 10.91 -13.49 -16.38
N PRO A 23 9.96 -12.78 -16.99
CA PRO A 23 9.99 -11.32 -16.95
C PRO A 23 9.91 -10.90 -15.48
N ALA A 24 10.94 -10.19 -15.01
CA ALA A 24 10.88 -9.51 -13.74
C ALA A 24 9.79 -8.45 -13.84
N SER A 25 8.65 -8.67 -13.17
CA SER A 25 7.66 -7.61 -12.96
C SER A 25 8.35 -6.51 -12.18
N SER A 26 8.64 -5.37 -12.83
CA SER A 26 9.08 -4.18 -12.10
C SER A 26 7.95 -3.83 -11.15
N GLN A 27 8.14 -4.05 -9.85
CA GLN A 27 7.19 -3.61 -8.85
C GLN A 27 7.02 -2.11 -9.06
N ALA A 28 5.82 -1.70 -9.51
CA ALA A 28 5.50 -0.29 -9.63
C ALA A 28 5.81 0.36 -8.29
N SER A 29 6.60 1.43 -8.29
CA SER A 29 6.92 2.13 -7.06
C SER A 29 5.62 2.57 -6.40
N SER A 30 5.35 2.04 -5.20
CA SER A 30 4.18 2.42 -4.42
C SER A 30 4.29 3.90 -4.08
N VAL A 31 3.20 4.62 -4.26
CA VAL A 31 3.03 6.00 -3.84
C VAL A 31 1.99 6.04 -2.73
N CYS A 32 2.03 7.07 -1.89
CA CYS A 32 0.92 7.32 -0.99
C CYS A 32 -0.21 8.00 -1.76
N CYS A 33 -1.37 7.36 -1.83
CA CYS A 33 -2.61 7.99 -2.26
C CYS A 33 -3.40 8.44 -1.04
N GLU A 34 -3.83 9.70 -1.00
CA GLU A 34 -4.79 10.18 -0.01
C GLU A 34 -6.09 9.39 -0.13
N LYS A 35 -6.61 9.19 -1.36
CA LYS A 35 -7.76 8.33 -1.64
C LYS A 35 -7.49 7.44 -2.86
N THR A 36 -7.82 6.17 -2.75
CA THR A 36 -7.76 5.23 -3.88
C THR A 36 -9.04 5.30 -4.72
N LEU A 37 -9.00 4.75 -5.94
CA LEU A 37 -10.18 4.55 -6.77
C LEU A 37 -11.23 3.63 -6.11
N SER A 38 -10.81 2.80 -5.15
CA SER A 38 -11.69 1.94 -4.35
C SER A 38 -12.34 2.67 -3.16
N GLY A 39 -12.00 3.95 -2.95
CA GLY A 39 -12.53 4.76 -1.86
C GLY A 39 -11.86 4.56 -0.50
N THR A 40 -10.77 3.80 -0.44
CA THR A 40 -9.95 3.68 0.77
C THR A 40 -9.00 4.87 0.90
N TYR A 41 -8.78 5.32 2.14
CA TYR A 41 -7.90 6.45 2.44
C TYR A 41 -6.51 6.01 2.86
N CYS A 42 -5.51 6.84 2.55
CA CYS A 42 -4.14 6.72 3.03
C CYS A 42 -3.52 5.34 2.78
N GLN A 43 -3.46 4.94 1.50
CA GLN A 43 -2.93 3.65 1.09
C GLN A 43 -1.66 3.82 0.26
N ASN A 44 -0.66 2.99 0.57
CA ASN A 44 0.53 2.85 -0.26
C ASN A 44 0.21 1.88 -1.41
N VAL A 45 -0.14 2.41 -2.58
CA VAL A 45 -0.55 1.62 -3.75
C VAL A 45 0.14 2.15 -5.01
N PRO A 46 0.09 1.44 -6.14
CA PRO A 46 0.54 1.97 -7.42
C PRO A 46 -0.18 3.28 -7.77
N ALA A 47 0.54 4.23 -8.39
CA ALA A 47 -0.02 5.56 -8.70
C ALA A 47 -1.29 5.52 -9.58
N ASN A 48 -1.49 4.46 -10.38
CA ASN A 48 -2.69 4.26 -11.19
C ASN A 48 -3.93 3.85 -10.38
N GLU A 49 -3.77 3.54 -9.10
CA GLU A 49 -4.86 3.22 -8.17
C GLU A 49 -5.27 4.42 -7.31
N CYS A 50 -4.56 5.55 -7.41
CA CYS A 50 -4.95 6.80 -6.76
C CYS A 50 -6.12 7.47 -7.49
N ASN A 51 -7.02 8.09 -6.73
CA ASN A 51 -7.98 9.04 -7.28
C ASN A 51 -7.26 10.36 -7.57
N ASN A 52 -7.34 10.84 -8.82
CA ASN A 52 -6.66 12.06 -9.26
C ASN A 52 -7.26 13.35 -8.66
N ASP A 53 -8.44 13.27 -8.03
CA ASP A 53 -9.08 14.42 -7.36
C ASP A 53 -8.51 14.68 -5.96
N TYR A 54 -7.62 13.81 -5.46
CA TYR A 54 -7.05 13.85 -4.11
C TYR A 54 -5.51 13.89 -4.16
N ASP A 55 -4.88 14.19 -3.03
CA ASP A 55 -3.42 14.30 -2.94
C ASP A 55 -2.72 12.95 -3.15
N THR A 56 -1.54 13.01 -3.75
CA THR A 56 -0.67 11.85 -3.96
C THR A 56 0.79 12.28 -3.80
N GLN A 57 1.59 11.46 -3.14
CA GLN A 57 3.01 11.70 -2.94
C GLN A 57 3.84 10.43 -3.21
N PRO A 58 5.00 10.53 -3.89
CA PRO A 58 5.89 9.40 -4.13
C PRO A 58 6.73 9.04 -2.89
N THR A 59 6.08 8.95 -1.74
CA THR A 59 6.64 8.55 -0.44
C THR A 59 5.63 7.67 0.29
N ASN A 60 5.99 7.14 1.46
CA ASN A 60 5.07 6.36 2.29
C ASN A 60 4.04 7.30 2.96
N CYS A 61 2.80 6.82 3.13
CA CYS A 61 1.74 7.61 3.76
C CYS A 61 2.05 8.08 5.18
N ASP A 62 2.83 7.32 5.95
CA ASP A 62 3.25 7.73 7.31
C ASP A 62 4.13 8.99 7.33
N SER A 63 4.64 9.40 6.17
CA SER A 63 5.48 10.59 5.99
C SER A 63 4.74 11.75 5.32
N THR A 64 3.43 11.65 5.09
CA THR A 64 2.64 12.69 4.44
C THR A 64 1.67 13.35 5.41
N SER A 65 1.59 14.68 5.35
CA SER A 65 0.74 15.46 6.26
C SER A 65 -0.75 15.23 6.03
N PHE A 66 -1.16 14.92 4.79
CA PHE A 66 -2.56 14.63 4.47
C PHE A 66 -3.03 13.26 5.02
N CYS A 67 -2.10 12.40 5.45
CA CYS A 67 -2.39 11.13 6.10
C CYS A 67 -2.01 11.10 7.58
N GLU A 68 -1.85 12.27 8.20
CA GLU A 68 -1.70 12.36 9.65
C GLU A 68 -2.91 11.70 10.34
N THR A 69 -2.59 10.85 11.31
CA THR A 69 -3.57 10.13 12.11
C THR A 69 -3.81 10.88 13.41
N GLY A 70 -5.04 10.79 13.90
CA GLY A 70 -5.48 11.38 15.17
C GLY A 70 -6.64 10.58 15.75
N ILE A 71 -7.40 11.22 16.63
CA ILE A 71 -8.56 10.60 17.27
C ILE A 71 -9.82 11.09 16.57
N CYS A 72 -10.63 10.18 16.06
CA CYS A 72 -11.95 10.48 15.53
C CYS A 72 -13.01 10.27 16.60
N PHE A 73 -13.73 11.32 16.97
CA PHE A 73 -14.88 11.25 17.86
C PHE A 73 -16.18 11.22 17.06
N ASP A 74 -16.93 10.13 17.19
CA ASP A 74 -18.28 10.01 16.64
C ASP A 74 -19.30 10.48 17.68
N SER A 75 -19.90 11.65 17.46
CA SER A 75 -20.93 12.20 18.35
C SER A 75 -22.28 11.47 18.28
N THR A 76 -22.53 10.70 17.22
CA THR A 76 -23.73 9.88 17.03
C THR A 76 -23.65 8.61 17.86
N GLU A 77 -22.52 7.92 17.79
CA GLU A 77 -22.29 6.69 18.55
C GLU A 77 -21.72 6.94 19.96
N GLY A 78 -21.13 8.11 20.19
CA GLY A 78 -20.41 8.43 21.43
C GLY A 78 -19.10 7.66 21.57
N THR A 79 -18.47 7.29 20.45
CA THR A 79 -17.26 6.47 20.40
C THR A 79 -16.05 7.28 19.94
N CYS A 80 -14.87 6.86 20.38
CA CYS A 80 -13.60 7.42 19.92
C CYS A 80 -12.76 6.34 19.25
N LEU A 81 -12.27 6.65 18.06
CA LEU A 81 -11.40 5.78 17.27
C LEU A 81 -10.04 6.45 17.14
N ASP A 82 -9.00 5.78 17.62
CA ASP A 82 -7.62 6.22 17.49
C ASP A 82 -7.03 5.86 16.12
N ASN A 83 -5.91 6.49 15.78
CA ASN A 83 -5.17 6.24 14.53
C ASN A 83 -6.01 6.42 13.25
N VAL A 84 -6.99 7.35 13.28
CA VAL A 84 -7.87 7.61 12.14
C VAL A 84 -7.36 8.81 11.35
N ALA A 85 -7.31 8.67 10.02
CA ALA A 85 -6.98 9.77 9.12
C ALA A 85 -8.06 10.86 9.18
N LYS A 86 -7.64 12.13 9.21
CA LYS A 86 -8.54 13.28 9.34
C LYS A 86 -9.71 13.26 8.35
N VAL A 87 -9.41 13.10 7.07
CA VAL A 87 -10.41 13.11 6.00
C VAL A 87 -11.42 11.98 6.16
N SER A 88 -10.96 10.79 6.55
CA SER A 88 -11.84 9.65 6.82
C SER A 88 -12.79 9.92 7.99
N CYS A 89 -12.33 10.62 9.03
CA CYS A 89 -13.18 10.99 10.18
C CYS A 89 -14.26 12.00 9.77
N GLU A 90 -13.85 13.08 9.11
CA GLU A 90 -14.74 14.17 8.71
C GLU A 90 -15.78 13.71 7.67
N GLU A 91 -15.43 12.83 6.72
CA GLU A 91 -16.40 12.27 5.77
C GLU A 91 -17.45 11.37 6.42
N ASN A 92 -17.11 10.71 7.53
CA ASN A 92 -18.09 9.91 8.29
C ASN A 92 -18.91 10.76 9.28
N GLY A 93 -18.73 12.08 9.28
CA GLY A 93 -19.44 13.00 10.17
C GLY A 93 -18.88 13.04 11.60
N GLY A 94 -17.70 12.47 11.83
CA GLY A 94 -16.98 12.54 13.10
C GLY A 94 -16.21 13.85 13.26
N ALA A 95 -15.88 14.19 14.50
CA ALA A 95 -14.97 15.28 14.83
C ALA A 95 -13.55 14.72 14.98
N TRP A 96 -12.63 15.13 14.10
CA TRP A 96 -11.24 14.75 14.20
C TRP A 96 -10.50 15.63 15.21
N LEU A 97 -9.74 15.01 16.10
CA LEU A 97 -9.06 15.60 17.23
C LEU A 97 -7.56 15.27 17.14
N ASP A 98 -6.72 16.30 17.15
CA ASP A 98 -5.26 16.22 17.14
C ASP A 98 -4.66 16.04 18.54
N GLU A 99 -5.49 16.05 19.58
CA GLU A 99 -5.08 15.88 20.97
C GLU A 99 -4.88 14.39 21.31
N GLU A 100 -3.84 14.05 22.07
CA GLU A 100 -3.55 12.66 22.50
C GLU A 100 -4.62 12.09 23.45
N ASN A 101 -5.31 12.96 24.19
CA ASN A 101 -6.38 12.55 25.09
C ASN A 101 -7.49 13.60 25.24
N PRO A 102 -8.37 13.72 24.23
CA PRO A 102 -9.43 14.72 24.23
C PRO A 102 -10.46 14.45 25.33
N SER A 103 -11.02 15.53 25.87
CA SER A 103 -12.01 15.48 26.97
C SER A 103 -13.24 14.64 26.62
N GLN A 104 -13.57 14.56 25.34
CA GLN A 104 -14.70 13.84 24.76
C GLN A 104 -14.50 12.31 24.80
N CYS A 105 -13.27 11.85 25.04
CA CYS A 105 -12.87 10.45 25.01
C CYS A 105 -12.38 9.92 26.37
N ASN A 106 -12.60 10.68 27.46
CA ASN A 106 -12.23 10.33 28.84
C ASN A 106 -13.42 9.89 29.69
#